data_AF-A0A0D0AUG1-F1
#
_entry.id   AF-A0A0D0AUG1-F1
#
_cell.length_a   1.000
_cell.length_b   1.000
_cell.length_c   1.000
_cell.angle_alpha   90.00
_cell.angle_beta   90.00
_cell.angle_gamma   90.00
#
_symmetry.space_group_name_H-M   'P 1'
#
loop_
_entity.id
_entity.type
_entity.pdbx_description
1 polymer ?
#
loop_
_entity_poly.entity_id
_entity_poly.type
_entity_poly.pdbx_seq_one_letter_code
_entity_poly.pdbx_strand_id
1 'polypeptide(L)'
;MHFFTGIFALTSVVSLTSASLLLERQCAGIFQPCTDSAPNCCEGLSCTTGSPLGNCMPTPGICGAAGVQCSTVIPNDTCCEGLTCSSQVGVCQ
;
A
#
# COMPACT_ATOMS: atom_id res chain seq x y z
N MET A 1 -52.46 -24.10 -10.25
CA MET A 1 -51.62 -23.36 -9.29
C MET A 1 -51.02 -24.37 -8.34
N HIS A 2 -49.70 -24.53 -8.34
CA HIS A 2 -48.98 -25.21 -7.26
C HIS A 2 -47.66 -24.49 -7.02
N PHE A 3 -47.52 -24.01 -5.78
CA PHE A 3 -46.37 -23.33 -5.24
C PHE A 3 -45.23 -24.33 -5.04
N PHE A 4 -44.07 -24.05 -5.64
CA PHE A 4 -42.80 -24.63 -5.19
C PHE A 4 -41.93 -23.50 -4.64
N THR A 5 -42.10 -23.26 -3.35
CA THR A 5 -41.13 -22.61 -2.47
C THR A 5 -39.91 -23.52 -2.34
N GLY A 6 -38.86 -23.21 -3.08
CA GLY A 6 -37.54 -23.82 -2.95
C GLY A 6 -36.50 -22.72 -2.86
N ILE A 7 -36.17 -22.33 -1.63
CA ILE A 7 -35.18 -21.30 -1.30
C ILE A 7 -33.81 -21.86 -1.69
N PHE A 8 -33.29 -21.46 -2.84
CA PHE A 8 -31.91 -21.77 -3.21
C PHE A 8 -30.99 -20.69 -2.66
N ALA A 9 -30.15 -21.14 -1.73
CA ALA A 9 -29.25 -20.37 -0.91
C ALA A 9 -28.33 -19.47 -1.74
N LEU A 10 -28.21 -18.22 -1.28
CA LEU A 10 -27.19 -17.27 -1.68
C LEU A 10 -25.82 -17.90 -1.42
N THR A 11 -25.12 -18.30 -2.48
CA THR A 11 -23.70 -18.64 -2.38
C THR A 11 -22.96 -17.34 -2.08
N SER A 12 -22.64 -17.14 -0.80
CA SER A 12 -21.75 -16.08 -0.35
C SER A 12 -20.40 -16.28 -1.04
N VAL A 13 -20.19 -15.55 -2.14
CA VAL A 13 -18.85 -15.27 -2.62
C VAL A 13 -18.21 -14.44 -1.53
N VAL A 14 -17.39 -15.11 -0.71
CA VAL A 14 -16.39 -14.44 0.11
C VAL A 14 -15.41 -13.84 -0.89
N SER A 15 -15.64 -12.59 -1.28
CA SER A 15 -14.67 -11.80 -2.01
C SER A 15 -13.52 -11.51 -1.04
N LEU A 16 -12.59 -12.46 -0.95
CA LEU A 16 -11.30 -12.21 -0.33
C LEU A 16 -10.58 -11.14 -1.15
N THR A 17 -9.98 -10.21 -0.41
CA THR A 17 -8.84 -9.39 -0.81
C THR A 17 -9.04 -8.38 -1.93
N SER A 18 -9.57 -7.22 -1.54
CA SER A 18 -9.09 -5.93 -2.06
C SER A 18 -9.20 -4.83 -0.99
N ALA A 19 -8.73 -5.11 0.23
CA ALA A 19 -8.56 -4.11 1.29
C ALA A 19 -7.32 -3.21 1.08
N SER A 20 -6.96 -2.89 -0.16
CA SER A 20 -5.74 -2.10 -0.45
C SER A 20 -5.94 -0.95 -1.43
N LEU A 21 -7.16 -0.70 -1.92
CA LEU A 21 -7.41 0.39 -2.89
C LEU A 21 -8.42 1.44 -2.43
N LEU A 22 -9.01 1.29 -1.24
CA LEU A 22 -10.02 2.21 -0.69
C LEU A 22 -9.63 2.84 0.64
N LEU A 23 -8.37 2.76 1.07
CA LEU A 23 -7.89 3.74 2.04
C LEU A 23 -7.69 5.04 1.26
N GLU A 24 -8.72 5.89 1.33
CA GLU A 24 -8.73 7.26 0.87
C GLU A 24 -7.35 7.91 1.07
N ARG A 25 -6.80 8.50 0.00
CA ARG A 25 -5.48 9.15 -0.05
C ARG A 25 -5.39 10.32 0.95
N GLN A 26 -5.24 10.04 2.24
CA GLN A 26 -4.76 11.02 3.21
C GLN A 26 -3.23 11.16 3.17
N CYS A 27 -2.55 10.29 2.41
CA CYS A 27 -1.11 10.29 2.26
C CYS A 27 -0.66 10.08 0.80
N ALA A 28 0.53 10.57 0.49
CA ALA A 28 1.29 10.50 -0.73
C ALA A 28 2.11 9.21 -0.75
N GLY A 29 1.96 8.45 -1.83
CA GLY A 29 2.68 7.19 -2.02
C GLY A 29 4.15 7.37 -2.37
N ILE A 30 4.85 6.25 -2.52
CA ILE A 30 6.27 6.25 -2.88
C ILE A 30 6.49 7.01 -4.21
N PHE A 31 7.57 7.79 -4.28
CA PHE A 31 7.89 8.72 -5.38
C PHE A 31 6.90 9.86 -5.63
N GLN A 32 5.84 10.00 -4.83
CA GLN A 32 4.96 11.17 -4.93
C GLN A 32 5.63 12.40 -4.29
N PRO A 33 5.35 13.59 -4.82
CA PRO A 33 5.92 14.83 -4.28
C PRO A 33 5.43 15.11 -2.86
N CYS A 34 6.30 15.70 -2.04
CA CYS A 34 6.03 16.10 -0.67
C CYS A 34 6.79 17.38 -0.29
N THR A 35 6.43 17.99 0.83
CA THR A 35 7.09 19.17 1.40
C THR A 35 7.43 18.96 2.86
N ASP A 36 8.56 19.47 3.34
CA ASP A 36 8.92 19.44 4.77
C ASP A 36 7.84 20.06 5.68
N SER A 37 7.10 21.07 5.21
CA SER A 37 6.03 21.72 5.97
C SER A 37 4.76 20.87 6.11
N ALA A 38 4.60 19.83 5.30
CA ALA A 38 3.45 18.92 5.29
C ALA A 38 3.90 17.55 4.75
N PRO A 39 4.62 16.75 5.56
CA PRO A 39 5.09 15.42 5.15
C PRO A 39 3.91 14.45 5.16
N ASN A 40 3.05 14.54 4.15
CA ASN A 40 1.89 13.67 4.01
C ASN A 40 2.30 12.33 3.41
N CYS A 41 3.49 11.78 3.66
CA CYS A 41 3.89 10.51 3.07
C CYS A 41 3.19 9.33 3.77
N CYS A 42 2.87 8.28 3.02
CA CYS A 42 2.25 7.09 3.61
C CYS A 42 3.21 6.37 4.57
N GLU A 43 2.66 5.48 5.40
CA GLU A 43 3.44 4.71 6.38
C GLU A 43 4.69 4.07 5.75
N GLY A 44 5.80 4.10 6.47
CA GLY A 44 7.10 3.61 6.01
C GLY A 44 7.85 4.59 5.11
N LEU A 45 7.22 5.68 4.66
CA LEU A 45 7.83 6.68 3.80
C LEU A 45 8.09 7.99 4.57
N SER A 46 9.23 8.62 4.27
CA SER A 46 9.61 9.95 4.73
C SER A 46 9.79 10.88 3.54
N CYS A 47 9.48 12.16 3.73
CA CYS A 47 9.75 13.16 2.70
C CYS A 47 11.27 13.41 2.61
N THR A 48 11.87 13.22 1.44
CA THR A 48 13.24 13.66 1.22
C THR A 48 13.28 15.17 1.06
N THR A 49 14.32 15.82 1.57
CA THR A 49 14.51 17.25 1.37
C THR A 49 14.84 17.52 -0.11
N GLY A 50 14.02 18.31 -0.79
CA GLY A 50 14.24 18.71 -2.18
C GLY A 50 13.74 20.13 -2.43
N SER A 51 14.46 20.91 -3.22
CA SER A 51 14.05 22.27 -3.64
C SER A 51 13.54 22.23 -5.08
N PRO A 52 12.30 22.66 -5.37
CA PRO A 52 11.31 23.25 -4.47
C PRO A 52 10.43 22.23 -3.72
N LEU A 53 10.47 20.94 -4.11
CA LEU A 53 9.70 19.85 -3.51
C LEU A 53 10.60 18.63 -3.27
N GLY A 54 10.26 17.89 -2.22
CA GLY A 54 10.79 16.56 -1.92
C GLY A 54 9.99 15.45 -2.58
N ASN A 55 10.41 14.20 -2.37
CA ASN A 55 9.61 13.02 -2.72
C ASN A 55 9.47 12.06 -1.53
N CYS A 56 8.33 11.39 -1.44
CA CYS A 56 8.13 10.34 -0.45
C CYS A 56 9.01 9.14 -0.78
N MET A 57 9.98 8.86 0.09
CA MET A 57 10.93 7.77 -0.04
C MET A 57 10.92 6.88 1.18
N PRO A 58 11.34 5.60 1.06
CA PRO A 58 11.49 4.71 2.21
C PRO A 58 12.29 5.40 3.32
N THR A 59 11.76 5.35 4.53
CA THR A 59 12.39 5.99 5.70
C THR A 59 13.74 5.33 5.98
N PRO A 60 14.85 6.09 5.96
CA PRO A 60 16.17 5.52 6.21
C PRO A 60 16.25 4.80 7.56
N GLY A 61 16.79 3.58 7.57
CA GLY A 61 16.94 2.78 8.79
C GLY A 61 15.67 2.09 9.29
N ILE A 62 14.55 2.25 8.59
CA ILE A 62 13.29 1.56 8.88
C ILE A 62 12.97 0.60 7.74
N CYS A 63 12.63 -0.64 8.09
CA CYS A 63 12.10 -1.61 7.14
C CYS A 63 10.57 -1.56 7.12
N GLY A 64 9.98 -1.85 5.96
CA GLY A 64 8.55 -1.89 5.73
C GLY A 64 7.93 -3.22 6.14
N ALA A 65 6.85 -3.16 6.92
CA ALA A 65 6.01 -4.31 7.25
C ALA A 65 5.16 -4.75 6.05
N ALA A 66 4.49 -5.89 6.15
CA ALA A 66 3.61 -6.37 5.09
C ALA A 66 2.52 -5.33 4.74
N GLY A 67 2.36 -5.02 3.45
CA GLY A 67 1.45 -3.99 2.95
C GLY A 67 2.04 -2.57 2.87
N VAL A 68 3.22 -2.32 3.43
CA VAL A 68 3.93 -1.04 3.28
C VAL A 68 4.45 -0.89 1.85
N GLN A 69 4.38 0.33 1.32
CA GLN A 69 4.85 0.63 -0.03
C GLN A 69 6.36 0.42 -0.17
N CYS A 70 6.75 -0.21 -1.27
CA CYS A 70 8.11 -0.56 -1.58
C CYS A 70 8.39 -0.31 -3.06
N SER A 71 9.66 -0.30 -3.45
CA SER A 71 10.04 -0.28 -4.86
C SER A 71 11.26 -1.16 -5.12
N THR A 72 11.17 -2.00 -6.15
CA THR A 72 12.29 -2.82 -6.63
C THR A 72 13.38 -2.00 -7.33
N VAL A 73 13.12 -0.71 -7.62
CA VAL A 73 14.10 0.21 -8.19
C VAL A 73 15.05 0.74 -7.11
N ILE A 74 14.67 0.65 -5.84
CA ILE A 74 15.50 1.09 -4.71
C ILE A 74 16.35 -0.10 -4.25
N PRO A 75 17.69 -0.02 -4.36
CA PRO A 75 18.59 -1.18 -4.27
C PRO A 75 18.81 -1.75 -2.85
N ASN A 76 18.00 -1.36 -1.87
CA ASN A 76 18.00 -1.98 -0.55
C ASN A 76 16.57 -2.46 -0.31
N ASP A 77 16.40 -3.74 0.06
CA ASP A 77 15.10 -4.28 0.45
C ASP A 77 14.47 -3.35 1.47
N THR A 78 13.47 -2.60 0.98
CA THR A 78 12.70 -1.66 1.79
C THR A 78 11.77 -2.39 2.74
N CYS A 79 11.74 -3.72 2.67
CA CYS A 79 10.90 -4.62 3.44
C CYS A 79 11.70 -5.26 4.57
N CYS A 80 11.01 -5.58 5.67
CA CYS A 80 11.63 -6.27 6.79
C CYS A 80 12.05 -7.70 6.43
N GLU A 81 12.94 -8.28 7.24
CA GLU A 81 13.45 -9.64 7.03
C GLU A 81 12.32 -10.66 6.82
N GLY A 82 12.45 -11.49 5.79
CA GLY A 82 11.44 -12.48 5.40
C GLY A 82 10.32 -11.95 4.50
N LEU A 83 10.31 -10.65 4.18
CA LEU A 83 9.40 -10.04 3.21
C LEU A 83 10.15 -9.62 1.95
N THR A 84 9.44 -9.59 0.84
CA THR A 84 9.96 -9.14 -0.45
C THR A 84 9.10 -8.04 -1.04
N CYS A 85 9.70 -7.12 -1.77
CA CYS A 85 8.94 -6.13 -2.49
C CYS A 85 8.24 -6.74 -3.71
N SER A 86 6.91 -6.77 -3.71
CA SER A 86 6.11 -7.24 -4.84
C SER A 86 6.19 -6.24 -6.00
N SER A 87 6.82 -6.64 -7.11
CA SER A 87 6.92 -5.81 -8.32
C SER A 87 5.57 -5.52 -8.98
N GLN A 88 4.55 -6.32 -8.70
CA GLN A 88 3.21 -6.18 -9.27
C GLN A 88 2.35 -5.18 -8.50
N VAL A 89 2.50 -5.14 -7.18
CA VAL A 89 1.62 -4.36 -6.28
C VAL A 89 2.36 -3.16 -5.67
N GLY A 90 3.69 -3.19 -5.63
CA GLY A 90 4.52 -2.15 -5.02
C GLY A 90 4.43 -2.12 -3.50
N VAL A 91 4.23 -3.28 -2.86
CA VAL A 91 4.19 -3.43 -1.40
C VAL A 91 4.99 -4.63 -0.90
N CYS A 92 5.42 -4.58 0.37
CA CYS A 92 6.09 -5.69 1.04
C CYS A 92 5.12 -6.83 1.32
N GLN A 93 5.52 -8.07 0.98
CA GLN A 93 4.75 -9.29 1.24
C GLN A 93 5.64 -10.54 1.27
#